data_AF-A0A392QU64-F1
#
_entry.id   AF-A0A392QU64-F1
#
_cell.length_a   1.000
_cell.length_b   1.000
_cell.length_c   1.000
_cell.angle_alpha   90.00
_cell.angle_beta   90.00
_cell.angle_gamma   90.00
#
_symmetry.space_group_name_H-M   'P 1'
#
loop_
_entity.id
_entity.type
_entity.pdbx_description
1 polymer ?
#
loop_
_entity_poly.entity_id
_entity_poly.type
_entity_poly.pdbx_seq_one_letter_code
_entity_poly.pdbx_strand_id
1 'polypeptide(L)' 'LSRSIGDMDVGEFIVPIPYVKQVKLSKAGGRLIIASDGIWDAVSSEMAAKSCRGLPAELAAMQVVKVIYSTMLVVDL' A
#
# COMPACT_ATOMS: atom_id res chain seq x y z
N LEU A 1 11.55 -2.20 -9.72
CA LEU A 1 11.78 -0.95 -8.96
C LEU A 1 12.97 -0.21 -9.59
N SER A 2 12.92 1.12 -9.74
CA SER A 2 14.05 1.93 -10.23
C SER A 2 14.79 2.67 -9.10
N ARG A 3 14.33 2.49 -7.86
CA ARG A 3 14.82 3.13 -6.65
C ARG A 3 14.72 2.14 -5.51
N SER A 4 15.79 2.01 -4.73
CA SER A 4 15.90 1.12 -3.59
C SER A 4 17.08 1.54 -2.72
N ILE A 5 17.11 1.05 -1.48
CA ILE A 5 18.21 1.27 -0.55
C ILE A 5 18.91 -0.08 -0.37
N GLY A 6 20.22 -0.14 -0.65
CA GLY A 6 21.04 -1.33 -0.40
C GLY A 6 21.46 -2.12 -1.65
N ASP A 7 20.86 -1.88 -2.81
CA ASP A 7 21.16 -2.56 -4.09
C ASP A 7 22.41 -1.98 -4.78
N MET A 8 23.55 -1.98 -4.07
CA MET A 8 24.80 -1.37 -4.55
C MET A 8 25.43 -2.12 -5.74
N ASP A 9 25.16 -3.41 -5.89
CA ASP A 9 25.67 -4.28 -6.95
C ASP A 9 25.04 -4.01 -8.32
N VAL A 10 23.86 -3.36 -8.35
CA VAL A 10 23.17 -2.97 -9.58
C VAL A 10 23.76 -1.68 -10.20
N GLY A 11 24.63 -0.97 -9.48
CA GLY A 11 25.28 0.25 -9.97
C GLY A 11 24.31 1.43 -10.15
N GLU A 12 24.53 2.28 -11.16
CA GLU A 12 23.81 3.56 -11.33
C GLU A 12 22.33 3.43 -11.76
N PHE A 13 21.85 2.22 -12.07
CA PHE A 13 20.48 1.99 -12.52
C PHE A 13 19.45 2.07 -11.37
N ILE A 14 19.88 1.91 -10.12
CA ILE A 14 19.03 1.95 -8.93
C ILE A 14 19.57 3.03 -7.98
N VAL A 15 18.77 4.08 -7.73
CA VAL A 15 19.20 5.21 -6.89
C VAL A 15 18.48 5.23 -5.54
N PRO A 16 19.17 5.57 -4.42
CA PRO A 16 18.58 5.60 -3.08
C PRO A 16 17.89 6.94 -2.74
N ILE A 17 17.57 7.75 -3.74
CA ILE A 17 16.97 9.08 -3.55
C ILE A 17 15.45 8.91 -3.44
N PRO A 18 14.78 9.43 -2.39
CA PRO A 18 13.32 9.33 -2.28
C PRO A 18 12.60 10.36 -3.17
N TYR A 19 11.30 10.16 -3.39
CA TYR A 19 10.42 11.20 -3.94
C TYR A 19 9.70 11.87 -2.78
N VAL A 20 9.71 13.21 -2.74
CA VAL A 20 9.10 13.98 -1.65
C VAL A 20 7.89 14.74 -2.18
N LYS A 21 6.73 14.49 -1.56
CA LYS A 21 5.48 15.20 -1.85
C LYS A 21 4.82 15.64 -0.55
N GLN A 22 4.49 16.92 -0.47
CA GLN A 22 3.72 17.48 0.64
C GLN A 22 2.24 17.58 0.22
N VAL A 23 1.34 17.20 1.12
CA VAL A 23 -0.12 17.25 0.88
C VAL A 23 -0.78 17.94 2.05
N LYS A 24 -1.59 18.97 1.77
CA LYS A 24 -2.39 19.65 2.80
C LYS A 24 -3.67 18.86 3.05
N LEU A 25 -3.86 18.43 4.29
CA LEU A 25 -5.09 17.74 4.70
C LEU A 25 -6.24 18.74 4.89
N SER A 26 -7.46 18.24 4.70
CA SER A 26 -8.66 18.98 5.06
C SER A 26 -8.78 19.10 6.58
N LYS A 27 -9.59 20.04 7.07
CA LYS A 27 -9.90 20.16 8.51
C LYS A 27 -10.60 18.92 9.08
N ALA A 28 -11.25 18.12 8.23
CA ALA A 28 -11.86 16.85 8.63
C ALA A 28 -10.82 15.72 8.79
N GLY A 29 -9.54 15.99 8.52
CA GLY A 29 -8.47 15.00 8.55
C GLY A 29 -8.50 14.06 7.34
N GLY A 30 -7.99 12.86 7.55
CA GLY A 30 -7.93 11.79 6.54
C GLY A 30 -7.33 10.52 7.11
N ARG A 31 -7.42 9.43 6.35
CA ARG A 31 -6.77 8.16 6.66
C ARG A 31 -5.63 7.93 5.69
N LEU A 32 -4.43 7.67 6.21
CA LEU A 32 -3.27 7.27 5.43
C LEU A 32 -3.17 5.74 5.46
N ILE A 33 -3.06 5.12 4.29
CA ILE A 33 -2.82 3.68 4.14
C ILE A 33 -1.44 3.54 3.52
N ILE A 34 -0.54 2.84 4.21
CA ILE A 34 0.82 2.53 3.74
C ILE A 34 0.93 1.01 3.70
N ALA A 35 1.35 0.47 2.56
CA ALA A 35 1.53 -0.95 2.35
C ALA A 35 2.58 -1.20 1.27
N SER A 36 3.16 -2.40 1.28
CA SER A 36 4.00 -2.90 0.19
C SER A 36 3.18 -3.17 -1.08
N ASP A 37 3.89 -3.39 -2.19
CA ASP A 37 3.35 -3.83 -3.48
C ASP A 37 2.46 -5.08 -3.37
N GLY A 38 2.79 -6.05 -2.52
CA GLY A 38 1.96 -7.25 -2.31
C GLY A 38 0.49 -6.97 -1.95
N ILE A 39 0.17 -5.81 -1.36
CA ILE A 39 -1.23 -5.37 -1.21
C ILE A 39 -1.77 -4.78 -2.52
N TRP A 40 -1.03 -3.83 -3.10
CA TRP A 40 -1.47 -3.02 -4.24
C TRP A 40 -1.51 -3.78 -5.56
N ASP A 41 -0.75 -4.87 -5.68
CA ASP A 41 -0.78 -5.79 -6.81
C ASP A 41 -2.06 -6.64 -6.80
N ALA A 42 -2.64 -6.87 -5.61
CA ALA A 42 -3.80 -7.74 -5.43
C ALA A 42 -5.14 -6.97 -5.31
N VAL A 43 -5.13 -5.75 -4.78
CA VAL A 43 -6.36 -4.95 -4.58
C VAL A 43 -6.20 -3.50 -5.04
N SER A 44 -7.29 -2.93 -5.57
CA SER A 44 -7.32 -1.51 -5.92
C SER A 44 -7.30 -0.60 -4.69
N SER A 45 -6.83 0.64 -4.87
CA SER A 45 -6.82 1.65 -3.81
C SER A 45 -8.22 1.94 -3.25
N GLU A 46 -9.26 1.86 -4.08
CA GLU A 46 -10.65 2.02 -3.66
C GLU A 46 -11.12 0.85 -2.79
N MET A 47 -10.80 -0.39 -3.16
CA MET A 47 -11.13 -1.58 -2.38
C MET A 47 -10.44 -1.57 -1.02
N ALA A 48 -9.16 -1.21 -0.97
CA ALA A 48 -8.43 -1.07 0.29
C ALA A 48 -9.05 0.02 1.18
N ALA A 49 -9.36 1.19 0.61
CA ALA A 49 -9.99 2.28 1.34
C ALA A 49 -11.38 1.91 1.87
N LYS A 50 -12.20 1.23 1.08
CA LYS A 50 -13.53 0.73 1.49
C LYS A 50 -13.41 -0.28 2.64
N SER A 51 -12.50 -1.24 2.52
CA SER A 51 -12.25 -2.28 3.54
C SER A 51 -11.80 -1.70 4.88
N CYS A 52 -11.17 -0.52 4.88
CA CYS A 52 -10.74 0.16 6.09
C CYS A 52 -11.86 0.96 6.79
N ARG A 53 -12.95 1.32 6.13
CA ARG A 53 -13.91 2.32 6.66
C ARG A 53 -14.54 1.87 7.98
N GLY A 54 -14.67 2.80 8.93
CA GLY A 54 -15.31 2.57 10.22
C GLY A 54 -14.49 1.74 11.23
N LEU A 55 -13.35 1.16 10.81
CA LEU A 55 -12.50 0.35 11.68
C LEU A 55 -11.36 1.17 12.30
N PRO A 56 -10.92 0.84 13.53
CA PRO A 56 -9.62 1.24 14.06
C PRO A 56 -8.47 0.84 13.14
N ALA A 57 -7.32 1.52 13.23
CA ALA A 57 -6.21 1.33 12.30
C ALA A 57 -5.68 -0.12 12.24
N GLU A 58 -5.52 -0.77 13.40
CA GLU A 58 -5.05 -2.15 13.50
C GLU A 58 -6.01 -3.14 12.84
N LEU A 59 -7.31 -3.05 13.16
CA LEU A 59 -8.34 -3.90 12.56
C LEU A 59 -8.50 -3.64 11.06
N ALA A 60 -8.35 -2.38 10.62
CA ALA A 60 -8.36 -2.03 9.21
C ALA A 60 -7.20 -2.68 8.45
N ALA A 61 -5.99 -2.67 9.03
CA ALA A 61 -4.82 -3.32 8.43
C ALA A 61 -5.04 -4.84 8.29
N MET A 62 -5.53 -5.51 9.34
CA MET A 62 -5.87 -6.93 9.28
C MET A 62 -6.97 -7.24 8.25
N GLN A 63 -7.98 -6.37 8.16
CA GLN A 63 -9.08 -6.55 7.22
C GLN A 63 -8.59 -6.46 5.76
N VAL A 64 -7.71 -5.52 5.43
CA VAL A 64 -7.14 -5.42 4.07
C VAL A 64 -6.34 -6.68 3.71
N VAL A 65 -5.55 -7.19 4.65
CA VAL A 65 -4.81 -8.45 4.45
C VAL A 65 -5.76 -9.63 4.20
N LYS A 66 -6.86 -9.74 4.97
CA LYS A 66 -7.86 -10.80 4.78
C LYS A 66 -8.56 -10.73 3.41
N VAL A 67 -8.83 -9.52 2.91
CA VAL A 67 -9.46 -9.33 1.60
C VAL A 67 -8.59 -9.91 0.49
N ILE A 68 -7.26 -9.75 0.56
CA ILE A 68 -6.34 -10.30 -0.45
C ILE A 68 -6.44 -11.82 -0.54
N TYR A 69 -6.42 -12.52 0.59
CA TYR A 69 -6.57 -13.98 0.58
C TYR A 69 -7.93 -14.41 0.01
N SER A 70 -8.97 -13.62 0.25
CA SER A 70 -10.30 -13.90 -0.31
C SER A 70 -10.33 -13.64 -1.82
N THR A 71 -9.65 -12.61 -2.31
CA THR A 71 -9.56 -12.30 -3.75
C THR A 71 -8.69 -13.30 -4.50
N MET A 72 -7.54 -13.71 -3.94
CA MET A 72 -6.67 -14.74 -4.52
C MET A 72 -7.41 -16.06 -4.73
N LEU A 73 -8.15 -16.53 -3.73
CA LEU A 73 -8.93 -17.76 -3.85
C LEU A 73 -10.04 -17.71 -4.92
N VAL A 74 -10.49 -16.52 -5.33
CA VAL A 74 -11.52 -16.35 -6.36
C VAL A 74 -10.93 -16.25 -7.77
N VAL A 75 -9.65 -15.85 -7.90
CA VAL A 75 -8.96 -15.82 -9.21
C VAL A 75 -8.29 -17.14 -9.56
N ASP A 76 -8.10 -18.03 -8.59
CA ASP A 76 -7.57 -19.38 -8.76
C ASP A 76 -8.65 -20.45 -9.05
N LEU A 77 -9.92 -20.05 -9.24
CA LEU A 77 -11.09 -20.89 -9.58
C LEU A 77 -11.71 -20.45 -10.92
#